data_AF-A0A926AIW2-F1
#
_entry.id   AF-A0A926AIW2-F1
#
_cell.length_a   1.000
_cell.length_b   1.000
_cell.length_c   1.000
_cell.angle_alpha   90.00
_cell.angle_beta   90.00
_cell.angle_gamma   90.00
#
_symmetry.space_group_name_H-M   'P 1'
#
loop_
_entity.id
_entity.type
_entity.pdbx_description
1 polymer ?
#
loop_
_entity_poly.entity_id
_entity_poly.type
_entity_poly.pdbx_seq_one_letter_code
_entity_poly.pdbx_strand_id
1 'polypeptide(L)'
;MTRHEATAQIIAAQQAKGIKWTEIAARVGHSPAWTTAALLGQHAMSAPEAAAATEALGLGPEVALALQSFPMRGSLEDPVPTDATIYRFYELIQVYGPTIKALIHEEFGDGIMSAIDFSMDIERVPDPKGDRVKVTLNGKFLEYKKF
;
A
#
# COMPACT_ATOMS: atom_id res chain seq x y z
N MET A 1 17.87 8.85 11.43
CA MET A 1 16.95 9.53 10.49
C MET A 1 15.53 9.12 10.79
N THR A 2 14.59 10.00 10.51
CA THR A 2 13.15 9.74 10.66
C THR A 2 12.63 8.87 9.52
N ARG A 3 11.43 8.30 9.69
CA ARG A 3 10.76 7.54 8.63
C ARG A 3 10.51 8.39 7.39
N HIS A 4 10.13 9.66 7.58
CA HIS A 4 9.87 10.61 6.50
C HIS A 4 11.14 10.96 5.71
N GLU A 5 12.25 11.23 6.40
CA GLU A 5 13.56 11.45 5.77
C GLU A 5 14.01 10.24 4.94
N ALA A 6 13.84 9.03 5.48
CA ALA A 6 14.17 7.80 4.77
C ALA A 6 13.31 7.62 3.50
N THR A 7 11.99 7.88 3.58
CA THR A 7 11.09 7.82 2.42
C THR A 7 11.51 8.81 1.32
N ALA A 8 11.89 10.04 1.69
CA ALA A 8 12.35 11.03 0.72
C ALA A 8 13.63 10.56 -0.01
N GLN A 9 14.59 9.98 0.71
CA GLN A 9 15.80 9.41 0.10
C GLN A 9 15.49 8.20 -0.79
N ILE A 10 14.55 7.33 -0.39
CA ILE A 10 14.11 6.18 -1.18
C ILE A 10 13.52 6.62 -2.51
N ILE A 11 12.62 7.62 -2.51
CA ILE A 11 12.01 8.14 -3.73
C ILE A 11 13.08 8.76 -4.65
N ALA A 12 13.97 9.59 -4.09
CA ALA A 12 15.05 10.19 -4.86
C ALA A 12 15.98 9.14 -5.50
N ALA A 13 16.36 8.10 -4.74
CA ALA A 13 17.20 7.01 -5.24
C ALA A 13 16.50 6.15 -6.29
N GLN A 14 15.21 5.83 -6.08
CA GLN A 14 14.39 5.08 -7.04
C GLN A 14 14.32 5.81 -8.39
N GLN A 15 14.07 7.13 -8.36
CA GLN A 15 14.03 7.98 -9.55
C GLN A 15 15.40 8.09 -10.22
N ALA A 16 16.46 8.37 -9.46
CA ALA A 16 17.81 8.53 -9.99
C ALA A 16 18.33 7.26 -10.69
N LYS A 17 17.95 6.08 -10.19
CA LYS A 17 18.31 4.79 -10.78
C LYS A 17 17.35 4.33 -11.89
N GLY A 18 16.15 4.90 -11.98
CA GLY A 18 15.09 4.44 -12.88
C GLY A 18 14.59 3.02 -12.60
N ILE A 19 14.87 2.46 -11.41
CA ILE A 19 14.43 1.12 -11.01
C ILE A 19 12.94 1.13 -10.69
N LYS A 20 12.17 0.16 -11.17
CA LYS A 20 10.73 0.07 -10.91
C LYS A 20 10.45 -0.49 -9.52
N TRP A 21 9.34 -0.08 -8.91
CA TRP A 21 8.85 -0.65 -7.65
C TRP A 21 8.70 -2.18 -7.70
N THR A 22 8.25 -2.72 -8.84
CA THR A 22 8.11 -4.17 -9.07
C THR A 22 9.46 -4.91 -9.03
N GLU A 23 10.53 -4.26 -9.48
CA GLU A 23 11.89 -4.84 -9.44
C GLU A 23 12.45 -4.84 -8.02
N ILE A 24 12.16 -3.79 -7.23
CA ILE A 24 12.49 -3.75 -5.81
C ILE A 24 11.71 -4.83 -5.05
N ALA A 25 10.41 -4.96 -5.32
CA ALA A 25 9.54 -5.97 -4.72
C ALA A 25 10.04 -7.40 -4.98
N ALA A 26 10.48 -7.68 -6.21
CA ALA A 26 11.07 -8.98 -6.55
C ALA A 26 12.34 -9.29 -5.74
N ARG A 27 13.17 -8.30 -5.42
CA ARG A 27 14.36 -8.47 -4.57
C ARG A 27 14.01 -8.63 -3.09
N VAL A 28 12.99 -7.93 -2.63
CA VAL A 28 12.50 -7.99 -1.24
C VAL A 28 11.72 -9.30 -0.98
N GLY A 29 11.14 -9.92 -2.01
CA GLY A 29 10.41 -11.18 -1.92
C GLY A 29 8.94 -11.03 -1.53
N HIS A 30 8.36 -9.84 -1.71
CA HIS A 30 6.97 -9.53 -1.37
C HIS A 30 6.23 -8.88 -2.54
N SER A 31 4.90 -8.68 -2.41
CA SER A 31 4.10 -8.10 -3.49
C SER A 31 4.48 -6.64 -3.78
N PRO A 32 4.34 -6.16 -5.03
CA PRO A 32 4.60 -4.77 -5.37
C PRO A 32 3.83 -3.77 -4.50
N ALA A 33 2.56 -4.05 -4.19
CA ALA A 33 1.74 -3.18 -3.35
C ALA A 33 2.31 -3.06 -1.93
N TRP A 34 2.60 -4.19 -1.27
CA TRP A 34 3.13 -4.17 0.10
C TRP A 34 4.53 -3.56 0.15
N THR A 35 5.42 -3.94 -0.76
CA THR A 35 6.79 -3.40 -0.79
C THR A 35 6.78 -1.90 -1.03
N THR A 36 5.97 -1.41 -1.97
CA THR A 36 5.85 0.03 -2.23
C THR A 36 5.30 0.76 -1.01
N ALA A 37 4.24 0.25 -0.39
CA ALA A 37 3.68 0.85 0.83
C ALA A 37 4.71 0.89 1.98
N ALA A 38 5.50 -0.17 2.16
CA ALA A 38 6.60 -0.21 3.13
C ALA A 38 7.68 0.83 2.83
N LEU A 39 8.09 0.99 1.56
CA LEU A 39 9.07 1.99 1.14
C LEU A 39 8.56 3.43 1.23
N LEU A 40 7.25 3.62 1.10
CA LEU A 40 6.54 4.88 1.33
C LEU A 40 6.15 5.08 2.82
N GLY A 41 6.71 4.27 3.71
CA GLY A 41 6.63 4.48 5.16
C GLY A 41 5.38 3.94 5.84
N GLN A 42 4.60 3.07 5.20
CA GLN A 42 3.32 2.56 5.75
C GLN A 42 3.41 1.18 6.41
N HIS A 43 4.51 0.46 6.19
CA HIS A 43 4.81 -0.80 6.88
C HIS A 43 6.24 -0.81 7.40
N ALA A 44 6.49 -1.59 8.45
CA ALA A 44 7.84 -1.93 8.87
C ALA A 44 8.35 -3.12 8.03
N MET A 45 9.64 -3.17 7.81
CA MET A 45 10.35 -4.29 7.19
C MET A 45 11.15 -5.04 8.25
N SER A 46 11.36 -6.34 8.06
CA SER A 46 12.39 -7.07 8.79
C SER A 46 13.79 -6.61 8.34
N ALA A 47 14.82 -6.95 9.13
CA ALA A 47 16.21 -6.66 8.78
C ALA A 47 16.63 -7.15 7.37
N PRO A 48 16.34 -8.41 6.95
CA PRO A 48 16.70 -8.87 5.61
C PRO A 48 15.92 -8.15 4.49
N GLU A 49 14.63 -7.84 4.70
CA GLU A 49 13.83 -7.09 3.73
C GLU A 49 14.36 -5.67 3.54
N ALA A 50 14.67 -4.98 4.64
CA ALA A 50 15.24 -3.64 4.62
C ALA A 50 16.62 -3.63 3.93
N ALA A 51 17.47 -4.61 4.23
CA ALA A 51 18.77 -4.77 3.58
C ALA A 51 18.60 -4.95 2.06
N ALA A 52 17.75 -5.88 1.61
CA ALA A 52 17.51 -6.13 0.19
C ALA A 52 16.97 -4.88 -0.55
N ALA A 53 16.05 -4.14 0.07
CA ALA A 53 15.53 -2.90 -0.48
C ALA A 53 16.61 -1.81 -0.60
N THR A 54 17.38 -1.59 0.46
CA THR A 54 18.45 -0.58 0.45
C THR A 54 19.60 -0.93 -0.49
N GLU A 55 19.94 -2.20 -0.64
CA GLU A 55 20.93 -2.67 -1.61
C GLU A 55 20.46 -2.36 -3.05
N ALA A 56 19.21 -2.69 -3.38
CA ALA A 56 18.63 -2.37 -4.68
C ALA A 56 18.69 -0.85 -4.98
N LEU A 57 18.41 -0.03 -3.97
CA LEU A 57 18.40 1.42 -4.05
C LEU A 57 19.77 2.06 -3.87
N GLY A 58 20.80 1.31 -3.46
CA GLY A 58 22.14 1.85 -3.16
C GLY A 58 22.13 2.82 -1.98
N LEU A 59 21.29 2.57 -0.98
CA LEU A 59 21.12 3.40 0.21
C LEU A 59 21.88 2.83 1.40
N GLY A 60 22.25 3.71 2.34
CA GLY A 60 23.04 3.36 3.51
C GLY A 60 22.26 2.65 4.63
N PRO A 61 22.97 2.15 5.65
CA PRO A 61 22.40 1.39 6.76
C PRO A 61 21.40 2.19 7.62
N GLU A 62 21.55 3.50 7.66
CA GLU A 62 20.58 4.44 8.27
C GLU A 62 19.17 4.33 7.71
N VAL A 63 19.02 4.19 6.38
CA VAL A 63 17.72 4.00 5.72
C VAL A 63 17.16 2.62 6.06
N ALA A 64 18.02 1.59 6.06
CA ALA A 64 17.63 0.23 6.42
C ALA A 64 17.12 0.16 7.88
N LEU A 65 17.76 0.88 8.80
CA LEU A 65 17.31 0.96 10.19
C LEU A 65 15.96 1.69 10.30
N ALA A 66 15.76 2.77 9.55
CA ALA A 66 14.48 3.48 9.54
C ALA A 66 13.34 2.61 8.96
N LEU A 67 13.62 1.77 7.96
CA LEU A 67 12.67 0.82 7.37
C LEU A 67 12.17 -0.24 8.38
N GLN A 68 12.96 -0.56 9.40
CA GLN A 68 12.62 -1.53 10.43
C GLN A 68 11.73 -0.96 11.55
N SER A 69 11.64 0.36 11.66
CA SER A 69 10.80 1.00 12.67
C SER A 69 9.31 0.86 12.34
N PHE A 70 8.49 0.62 13.37
CA PHE A 70 7.04 0.67 13.21
C PHE A 70 6.60 2.09 12.87
N PRO A 71 5.93 2.32 11.72
CA PRO A 71 5.55 3.65 11.33
C PRO A 71 4.29 4.10 12.05
N MET A 72 4.16 5.42 12.23
CA MET A 72 2.84 6.02 12.33
C MET A 72 2.22 5.98 10.93
N ARG A 73 1.15 5.20 10.77
CA ARG A 73 0.47 5.01 9.48
C ARG A 73 -0.49 6.15 9.21
N GLY A 74 -0.71 6.41 7.93
CA GLY A 74 -1.53 7.53 7.46
C GLY A 74 -0.63 8.57 6.80
N SER A 75 -0.65 8.58 5.46
CA SER A 75 0.21 9.44 4.65
C SER A 75 -0.45 10.76 4.25
N LEU A 76 -1.76 10.90 4.50
CA LEU A 76 -2.53 12.07 4.11
C LEU A 76 -2.48 13.12 5.22
N GLU A 77 -2.21 14.37 4.85
CA GLU A 77 -2.22 15.51 5.76
C GLU A 77 -3.66 15.88 6.14
N ASP A 78 -4.57 15.82 5.18
CA ASP A 78 -6.00 16.12 5.36
C ASP A 78 -6.88 14.86 5.29
N PRO A 79 -8.03 14.85 5.98
CA PRO A 79 -9.00 13.75 5.90
C PRO A 79 -9.57 13.52 4.48
N VAL A 80 -9.58 14.54 3.64
CA VAL A 80 -10.01 14.47 2.24
C VAL A 80 -8.77 14.65 1.34
N PRO A 81 -8.38 13.65 0.53
CA PRO A 81 -7.24 13.78 -0.35
C PRO A 81 -7.43 14.89 -1.38
N THR A 82 -6.39 15.68 -1.65
CA THR A 82 -6.40 16.71 -2.70
C THR A 82 -5.79 16.25 -4.02
N ASP A 83 -4.88 15.28 -3.97
CA ASP A 83 -4.33 14.64 -5.17
C ASP A 83 -5.43 13.90 -5.95
N ALA A 84 -5.53 14.19 -7.25
CA ALA A 84 -6.60 13.66 -8.09
C ALA A 84 -6.56 12.13 -8.20
N THR A 85 -5.39 11.49 -8.17
CA THR A 85 -5.27 10.03 -8.28
C THR A 85 -5.81 9.36 -7.03
N ILE A 86 -5.47 9.89 -5.85
CA ILE A 86 -5.94 9.36 -4.56
C ILE A 86 -7.42 9.72 -4.33
N TYR A 87 -7.85 10.93 -4.70
CA TYR A 87 -9.21 11.42 -4.50
C TYR A 87 -10.27 10.54 -5.18
N ARG A 88 -9.98 9.91 -6.32
CA ARG A 88 -10.93 9.00 -6.97
C ARG A 88 -11.29 7.80 -6.12
N PHE A 89 -10.37 7.31 -5.29
CA PHE A 89 -10.69 6.23 -4.34
C PHE A 89 -11.59 6.73 -3.20
N TYR A 90 -11.39 7.96 -2.74
CA TYR A 90 -12.32 8.60 -1.79
C TYR A 90 -13.72 8.78 -2.40
N GLU A 91 -13.80 9.25 -3.64
CA GLU A 91 -15.06 9.41 -4.39
C GLU A 91 -15.78 8.05 -4.60
N LEU A 92 -15.05 6.98 -4.91
CA LEU A 92 -15.61 5.62 -4.99
C LEU A 92 -16.26 5.19 -3.67
N ILE A 93 -15.64 5.49 -2.52
CA ILE A 93 -16.24 5.20 -1.21
C ILE A 93 -17.47 6.06 -0.95
N GLN A 94 -17.47 7.33 -1.38
CA GLN A 94 -18.65 8.20 -1.24
C GLN A 94 -19.84 7.72 -2.08
N VAL A 95 -19.58 7.19 -3.28
CA VAL A 95 -20.64 6.69 -4.18
C VAL A 95 -21.10 5.28 -3.80
N TYR A 96 -20.16 4.35 -3.57
CA TYR A 96 -20.46 2.93 -3.40
C TYR A 96 -20.37 2.43 -1.96
N GLY A 97 -19.98 3.25 -0.99
CA GLY A 97 -19.83 2.84 0.42
C GLY A 97 -21.07 2.13 0.98
N PRO A 98 -22.28 2.71 0.86
CA PRO A 98 -23.51 2.04 1.29
C PRO A 98 -23.76 0.71 0.55
N THR A 99 -23.48 0.63 -0.75
CA THR A 99 -23.61 -0.59 -1.57
C THR A 99 -22.62 -1.67 -1.11
N ILE A 100 -21.35 -1.34 -0.92
CA ILE A 100 -20.31 -2.26 -0.42
C ILE A 100 -20.74 -2.82 0.94
N LYS A 101 -21.18 -1.95 1.86
CA LYS A 101 -21.70 -2.36 3.17
C LYS A 101 -22.86 -3.33 3.04
N ALA A 102 -23.87 -3.00 2.23
CA ALA A 102 -25.06 -3.84 2.06
C ALA A 102 -24.71 -5.22 1.48
N LEU A 103 -23.87 -5.27 0.44
CA LEU A 103 -23.46 -6.53 -0.19
C LEU A 103 -22.60 -7.40 0.73
N ILE A 104 -21.67 -6.81 1.50
CA ILE A 104 -20.91 -7.58 2.50
C ILE A 104 -21.86 -8.16 3.55
N HIS A 105 -22.84 -7.37 4.01
CA HIS A 105 -23.78 -7.80 5.04
C HIS A 105 -24.77 -8.85 4.54
N GLU A 106 -25.17 -8.79 3.27
CA GLU A 106 -26.00 -9.81 2.62
C GLU A 106 -25.25 -11.14 2.45
N GLU A 107 -24.00 -11.10 1.97
CA GLU A 107 -23.23 -12.31 1.64
C GLU A 107 -22.56 -12.95 2.88
N PHE A 108 -22.01 -12.14 3.78
CA PHE A 108 -21.16 -12.61 4.90
C PHE A 108 -21.80 -12.44 6.29
N GLY A 109 -22.86 -11.63 6.40
CA GLY A 109 -23.51 -11.29 7.67
C GLY A 109 -22.90 -10.08 8.38
N ASP A 110 -23.25 -9.89 9.66
CA ASP A 110 -22.83 -8.72 10.43
C ASP A 110 -21.33 -8.77 10.80
N GLY A 111 -20.56 -7.88 10.18
CA GLY A 111 -19.11 -7.83 10.32
C GLY A 111 -18.46 -6.82 9.38
N ILE A 112 -17.15 -6.99 9.17
CA ILE A 112 -16.32 -6.12 8.33
C ILE A 112 -15.34 -6.93 7.47
N MET A 113 -14.90 -6.34 6.36
CA MET A 113 -13.67 -6.75 5.66
C MET A 113 -12.47 -6.11 6.37
N SER A 114 -11.53 -6.92 6.85
CA SER A 114 -10.32 -6.45 7.51
C SER A 114 -9.41 -5.67 6.56
N ALA A 115 -8.81 -4.58 7.05
CA ALA A 115 -7.72 -3.85 6.40
C ALA A 115 -6.34 -4.20 6.99
N ILE A 116 -6.26 -5.22 7.85
CA ILE A 116 -5.02 -5.70 8.49
C ILE A 116 -4.64 -7.07 7.95
N ASP A 117 -5.56 -8.04 8.03
CA ASP A 117 -5.45 -9.33 7.34
C ASP A 117 -5.99 -9.11 5.92
N PHE A 118 -5.14 -8.49 5.12
CA PHE A 118 -5.50 -7.82 3.88
C PHE A 118 -4.38 -7.89 2.85
N SER A 119 -4.76 -7.99 1.59
CA SER A 119 -3.88 -7.84 0.43
C SER A 119 -4.55 -7.01 -0.65
N MET A 120 -3.75 -6.32 -1.46
CA MET A 120 -4.23 -5.62 -2.64
C MET A 120 -3.28 -5.81 -3.82
N ASP A 121 -3.82 -5.63 -5.02
CA ASP A 121 -3.05 -5.63 -6.25
C ASP A 121 -3.60 -4.61 -7.25
N ILE A 122 -2.74 -4.15 -8.17
CA ILE A 122 -3.08 -3.19 -9.22
C ILE A 122 -2.58 -3.73 -10.55
N GLU A 123 -3.51 -3.98 -11.46
CA GLU A 123 -3.24 -4.60 -12.75
C GLU A 123 -3.73 -3.69 -13.88
N ARG A 124 -2.97 -3.60 -14.97
CA ARG A 124 -3.42 -2.98 -16.22
C ARG A 124 -4.24 -4.01 -17.00
N VAL A 125 -5.44 -3.63 -17.42
CA VAL A 125 -6.29 -4.45 -18.28
C VAL A 125 -6.44 -3.74 -19.64
N PRO A 126 -5.90 -4.30 -20.74
CA PRO A 126 -6.08 -3.73 -22.07
C PRO A 126 -7.56 -3.63 -22.45
N ASP A 127 -7.98 -2.49 -23.01
CA ASP A 127 -9.36 -2.26 -23.45
C ASP A 127 -9.36 -1.45 -24.76
N PRO A 128 -10.16 -1.82 -25.77
CA PRO A 128 -10.22 -1.11 -27.05
C PRO A 128 -10.51 0.39 -26.96
N LYS A 129 -11.13 0.86 -25.86
CA LYS A 129 -11.47 2.27 -25.61
C LYS A 129 -10.46 2.98 -24.69
N GLY A 130 -9.35 2.31 -24.37
CA GLY A 130 -8.31 2.79 -23.46
C GLY A 130 -8.19 1.90 -22.24
N ASP A 131 -6.96 1.50 -21.93
CA ASP A 131 -6.64 0.57 -20.84
C ASP A 131 -7.31 0.94 -19.51
N ARG A 132 -7.72 -0.10 -18.78
CA ARG A 132 -8.34 0.02 -17.46
C ARG A 132 -7.32 -0.29 -16.37
N VAL A 133 -7.53 0.31 -15.21
CA VAL A 133 -6.85 -0.06 -13.97
C VAL A 133 -7.78 -0.97 -13.18
N LYS A 134 -7.38 -2.22 -12.99
CA LYS A 134 -8.07 -3.17 -12.12
C LYS A 134 -7.40 -3.14 -10.75
N VAL A 135 -8.21 -2.90 -9.72
CA VAL A 135 -7.76 -2.94 -8.32
C VAL A 135 -8.46 -4.11 -7.65
N THR A 136 -7.66 -4.99 -7.05
CA THR A 136 -8.17 -6.10 -6.24
C THR A 136 -7.99 -5.74 -4.77
N LEU A 137 -9.05 -5.81 -3.97
CA LEU A 137 -9.03 -5.63 -2.52
C LEU A 137 -9.49 -6.96 -1.89
N ASN A 138 -8.62 -7.62 -1.14
CA ASN A 138 -8.89 -8.93 -0.56
C ASN A 138 -8.58 -8.89 0.94
N GLY A 139 -9.63 -8.76 1.76
CA GLY A 139 -9.54 -8.74 3.20
C GLY A 139 -10.35 -9.86 3.84
N LYS A 140 -9.82 -10.39 4.95
CA LYS A 140 -10.53 -11.39 5.75
C LYS A 140 -11.83 -10.81 6.34
N PHE A 141 -12.93 -11.56 6.24
CA PHE A 141 -14.17 -11.22 6.93
C PHE A 141 -14.03 -11.47 8.44
N LEU A 142 -14.46 -10.49 9.24
CA LEU A 142 -14.47 -10.55 10.70
C LEU A 142 -15.89 -10.29 11.20
N GLU A 143 -16.52 -11.33 11.76
CA GLU A 143 -17.87 -11.26 12.33
C GLU A 143 -17.90 -10.46 13.64
N TYR A 144 -19.02 -9.76 13.90
CA TYR A 144 -19.30 -9.23 15.23
C TYR A 144 -19.77 -10.35 16.15
N LYS A 145 -18.95 -10.66 17.17
CA LYS A 145 -19.30 -11.63 18.19
C LYS A 145 -20.34 -11.06 19.15
N LYS A 146 -21.34 -11.88 19.49
CA LYS A 146 -22.27 -11.62 20.58
C LYS A 146 -21.66 -12.22 21.84
N PHE A 147 -21.15 -11.37 22.73
CA PHE A 147 -20.61 -11.75 24.04
C PHE A 147 -21.30 -10.94 25.13
#